data_AF-A0AAV8WPE4-F1
#
_entry.id   AF-A0AAV8WPE4-F1
#
_cell.length_a   1.000
_cell.length_b   1.000
_cell.length_c   1.000
_cell.angle_alpha   90.00
_cell.angle_beta   90.00
_cell.angle_gamma   90.00
#
_symmetry.space_group_name_H-M   'P 1'
#
loop_
_entity.id
_entity.type
_entity.pdbx_description
1 polymer ?
#
loop_
_entity_poly.entity_id
_entity_poly.type
_entity_poly.pdbx_seq_one_letter_code
_entity_poly.pdbx_strand_id
1 'polypeptide(L)'
;MKLLNISSGRESYGDSAIGYVQVKRQNDACIVRGRVCPEHRVRVKPYSVICTVDEKENKIEEIRCLDCVASAGGCKHSIAFLMWLHRRSEEAAPTSVSCYWIKPVLSRVGSNIKFVKAVDIGRKVKIPVLNITKCDNFVHDVFEMVKSQKYVCPLSVHTSLITGAKTLSLHIIFMDFVSSNLQHTADNFIDFCCDVLTEENIANACSLSHSQSEESLWHELRFARVTASKLYDAAVCKSSSSALVNQVMGVTKLFQTAAMKRGITLEKAIVH
;
A
#
# COMPACT_ATOMS: atom_id res chain seq x y z
N MET A 1 -38.81 5.57 -27.91
CA MET A 1 -37.64 5.30 -28.78
C MET A 1 -37.45 3.80 -28.82
N LYS A 2 -37.71 3.13 -29.96
CA LYS A 2 -37.61 1.67 -30.08
C LYS A 2 -36.15 1.26 -29.85
N LEU A 3 -35.91 0.39 -28.86
CA LEU A 3 -34.63 -0.24 -28.62
C LEU A 3 -34.26 -1.06 -29.86
N LEU A 4 -33.29 -0.56 -30.64
CA LEU A 4 -32.62 -1.36 -31.64
C LEU A 4 -31.86 -2.46 -30.90
N ASN A 5 -32.40 -3.67 -30.92
CA ASN A 5 -31.69 -4.86 -30.47
C ASN A 5 -30.50 -5.10 -31.39
N ILE A 6 -29.31 -4.63 -30.97
CA ILE A 6 -28.04 -4.98 -31.60
C ILE A 6 -27.71 -6.41 -31.17
N SER A 7 -28.25 -7.39 -31.89
CA SER A 7 -27.96 -8.81 -31.66
C SER A 7 -26.59 -9.16 -32.25
N SER A 8 -25.53 -9.05 -31.44
CA SER A 8 -24.29 -9.85 -31.50
C SER A 8 -23.24 -9.25 -30.55
N GLY A 9 -23.54 -9.28 -29.25
CA GLY A 9 -22.56 -8.95 -28.22
C GLY A 9 -22.87 -9.77 -26.97
N ARG A 10 -21.85 -10.28 -26.28
CA ARG A 10 -22.04 -10.81 -24.92
C ARG A 10 -22.53 -9.66 -24.02
N GLU A 11 -23.57 -9.91 -23.22
CA GLU A 11 -24.10 -8.94 -22.24
C GLU A 11 -22.99 -8.41 -21.28
N SER A 12 -21.97 -9.24 -21.04
CA SER A 12 -20.80 -8.94 -20.22
C SER A 12 -19.66 -8.17 -20.92
N TYR A 13 -19.76 -7.89 -22.23
CA TYR A 13 -18.69 -7.22 -22.98
C TYR A 13 -18.57 -5.72 -22.67
N GLY A 14 -19.54 -5.10 -21.98
CA GLY A 14 -19.57 -3.66 -21.72
C GLY A 14 -18.39 -3.14 -20.89
N ASP A 15 -18.54 -3.17 -19.56
CA ASP A 15 -17.57 -2.54 -18.65
C ASP A 15 -16.24 -3.29 -18.55
N SER A 16 -16.28 -4.63 -18.67
CA SER A 16 -15.08 -5.47 -18.54
C SER A 16 -14.14 -5.42 -19.75
N ALA A 17 -14.61 -4.91 -20.89
CA ALA A 17 -13.77 -4.77 -22.09
C ALA A 17 -12.98 -3.46 -22.13
N ILE A 18 -13.26 -2.51 -21.22
CA ILE A 18 -12.60 -1.21 -21.20
C ILE A 18 -11.45 -1.26 -20.22
N GLY A 19 -10.24 -1.09 -20.75
CA GLY A 19 -9.01 -1.00 -19.98
C GLY A 19 -8.71 0.45 -19.58
N TYR A 20 -7.45 0.83 -19.69
CA TYR A 20 -6.99 2.17 -19.31
C TYR A 20 -7.73 3.28 -20.07
N VAL A 21 -8.20 4.26 -19.30
CA VAL A 21 -8.84 5.49 -19.78
C VAL A 21 -8.01 6.69 -19.35
N GLN A 22 -7.82 7.62 -20.27
CA GLN A 22 -7.10 8.87 -20.08
C GLN A 22 -8.04 10.02 -20.39
N VAL A 23 -8.07 11.03 -19.53
CA VAL A 23 -8.89 12.24 -19.72
C VAL A 23 -7.93 13.42 -19.85
N LYS A 24 -8.16 14.25 -20.85
CA LYS A 24 -7.49 15.53 -21.03
C LYS A 24 -8.56 16.60 -21.21
N ARG A 25 -8.63 17.54 -20.28
CA ARG A 25 -9.44 18.75 -20.40
C ARG A 25 -8.61 19.85 -21.04
N GLN A 26 -9.11 20.46 -22.11
CA GLN A 26 -8.46 21.57 -22.78
C GLN A 26 -9.51 22.65 -23.07
N ASN A 27 -9.43 23.76 -22.33
CA ASN A 27 -10.43 24.82 -22.33
C ASN A 27 -11.83 24.26 -22.00
N ASP A 28 -12.71 24.23 -23.00
CA ASP A 28 -14.10 23.78 -22.89
C ASP A 28 -14.31 22.36 -23.46
N ALA A 29 -13.29 21.77 -24.09
CA ALA A 29 -13.35 20.43 -24.66
C ALA A 29 -12.70 19.40 -23.72
N CYS A 30 -13.43 18.33 -23.43
CA CYS A 30 -12.97 17.16 -22.69
C CYS A 30 -12.69 16.02 -23.66
N ILE A 31 -11.42 15.67 -23.81
CA ILE A 31 -10.97 14.59 -24.68
C ILE A 31 -10.71 13.36 -23.81
N VAL A 32 -11.49 12.31 -24.03
CA VAL A 32 -11.39 11.04 -23.32
C VAL A 32 -10.91 9.94 -24.26
N ARG A 33 -9.79 9.31 -23.92
CA ARG A 33 -9.20 8.22 -24.68
C ARG A 33 -9.26 6.92 -23.88
N GLY A 34 -9.79 5.86 -24.47
CA GLY A 34 -9.88 4.53 -23.86
C GLY A 34 -9.22 3.43 -24.67
N ARG A 35 -8.85 2.35 -24.00
CA ARG A 35 -8.44 1.07 -24.60
C ARG A 35 -9.61 0.08 -24.52
N VAL A 36 -10.05 -0.44 -25.66
CA VAL A 36 -11.16 -1.39 -25.76
C VAL A 36 -10.65 -2.74 -26.25
N CYS A 37 -10.80 -3.77 -25.42
CA CYS A 37 -10.38 -5.12 -25.73
C CYS A 37 -11.29 -5.76 -26.80
N PRO A 38 -10.75 -6.41 -27.85
CA PRO A 38 -11.53 -7.13 -28.86
C PRO A 38 -12.35 -8.29 -28.25
N GLU A 39 -13.61 -8.40 -28.63
CA GLU A 39 -14.52 -9.46 -28.13
C GLU A 39 -14.09 -10.88 -28.49
N HIS A 40 -13.77 -11.11 -29.78
CA HIS A 40 -13.50 -12.46 -30.28
C HIS A 40 -12.02 -12.87 -30.14
N ARG A 41 -11.13 -11.95 -29.75
CA ARG A 41 -9.68 -12.17 -29.72
C ARG A 41 -9.00 -11.45 -28.54
N VAL A 42 -9.45 -11.74 -27.33
CA VAL A 42 -9.06 -11.04 -26.08
C VAL A 42 -7.54 -10.93 -25.80
N ARG A 43 -6.69 -11.75 -26.45
CA ARG A 43 -5.22 -11.69 -26.33
C ARG A 43 -4.55 -10.74 -27.33
N VAL A 44 -5.31 -10.17 -28.27
CA VAL A 44 -4.81 -9.26 -29.30
C VAL A 44 -4.78 -7.83 -28.77
N LYS A 45 -3.90 -7.00 -29.33
CA LYS A 45 -3.75 -5.58 -28.97
C LYS A 45 -5.12 -4.87 -28.91
N PRO A 46 -5.43 -4.17 -27.80
CA PRO A 46 -6.69 -3.46 -27.64
C PRO A 46 -6.78 -2.24 -28.57
N TYR A 47 -8.00 -1.96 -29.02
CA TYR A 47 -8.30 -0.80 -29.89
C TYR A 47 -8.27 0.49 -29.08
N SER A 48 -7.73 1.56 -29.67
CA SER A 48 -7.77 2.91 -29.13
C SER A 48 -9.04 3.62 -29.62
N VAL A 49 -9.85 4.10 -28.69
CA VAL A 49 -11.02 4.94 -28.98
C VAL A 49 -10.82 6.30 -28.33
N ILE A 50 -11.15 7.37 -29.04
CA ILE A 50 -11.14 8.75 -28.55
C ILE A 50 -12.55 9.31 -28.67
N CYS A 51 -13.01 9.96 -27.62
CA CYS A 51 -14.27 10.69 -27.53
C CYS A 51 -13.96 12.15 -27.15
N THR A 52 -14.46 13.11 -27.92
CA THR A 52 -14.36 14.53 -27.62
C THR A 52 -15.75 15.03 -27.22
N VAL A 53 -15.82 15.62 -26.04
CA VAL A 53 -17.07 16.12 -25.44
C VAL A 53 -16.90 17.62 -25.18
N ASP A 54 -17.86 18.41 -25.63
CA ASP A 54 -18.00 19.80 -25.24
C ASP A 54 -18.69 19.88 -23.87
N GLU A 55 -17.96 20.35 -22.85
CA GLU A 55 -18.46 20.46 -21.48
C GLU A 55 -19.46 21.64 -21.32
N LYS A 56 -19.47 22.63 -22.22
CA LYS A 56 -20.41 23.77 -22.15
C LYS A 56 -21.82 23.38 -22.61
N GLU A 57 -21.89 22.76 -23.77
CA GLU A 57 -23.16 22.33 -24.38
C GLU A 57 -23.58 20.91 -23.94
N ASN A 58 -22.78 20.24 -23.11
CA ASN A 58 -22.96 18.85 -22.68
C ASN A 58 -23.21 17.90 -23.87
N LYS A 59 -22.44 18.09 -24.95
CA LYS A 59 -22.63 17.37 -26.21
C LYS A 59 -21.35 16.65 -26.62
N ILE A 60 -21.51 15.41 -27.06
CA ILE A 60 -20.41 14.66 -27.68
C ILE A 60 -20.22 15.18 -29.10
N GLU A 61 -19.06 15.77 -29.39
CA GLU A 61 -18.73 16.29 -30.71
C GLU A 61 -18.35 15.15 -31.66
N GLU A 62 -17.47 14.26 -31.20
CA GLU A 62 -16.98 13.16 -32.02
C GLU A 62 -16.57 11.96 -31.16
N ILE A 63 -16.81 10.76 -31.68
CA ILE A 63 -16.19 9.53 -31.19
C ILE A 63 -15.55 8.75 -32.34
N ARG A 64 -14.25 8.47 -32.23
CA ARG A 64 -13.45 7.80 -33.27
C ARG A 64 -12.67 6.63 -32.70
N CYS A 65 -12.76 5.49 -33.36
CA CYS A 65 -11.86 4.36 -33.12
C CYS A 65 -10.68 4.47 -34.10
N LEU A 66 -9.45 4.49 -33.58
CA LEU A 66 -8.25 4.72 -34.39
C LEU A 66 -7.75 3.44 -35.07
N ASP A 67 -7.99 2.30 -34.42
CA ASP A 67 -7.34 1.03 -34.76
C ASP A 67 -8.29 0.08 -35.53
N CYS A 68 -9.48 0.53 -35.93
CA CYS A 68 -10.51 -0.30 -36.55
C CYS A 68 -10.83 0.15 -37.99
N VAL A 69 -10.91 -0.81 -38.91
CA VAL A 69 -11.25 -0.59 -40.33
C VAL A 69 -12.67 -0.02 -40.50
N ALA A 70 -13.59 -0.37 -39.59
CA ALA A 70 -14.97 0.11 -39.61
C ALA A 70 -15.16 1.46 -38.89
N SER A 71 -14.09 2.22 -38.62
CA SER A 71 -14.16 3.47 -37.84
C SER A 71 -15.01 4.55 -38.49
N ALA A 72 -15.04 4.64 -39.83
CA ALA A 72 -15.81 5.62 -40.59
C ALA A 72 -17.33 5.37 -40.57
N GLY A 73 -17.77 4.13 -40.34
CA GLY A 73 -19.19 3.72 -40.35
C GLY A 73 -19.79 3.47 -38.98
N GLY A 74 -19.07 3.77 -37.90
CA GLY A 74 -19.45 3.40 -36.54
C GLY A 74 -19.07 1.95 -36.22
N CYS A 75 -18.06 1.77 -35.38
CA CYS A 75 -17.60 0.44 -34.97
C CYS A 75 -18.13 0.08 -33.58
N LYS A 76 -18.23 -1.22 -33.28
CA LYS A 76 -18.68 -1.70 -31.97
C LYS A 76 -17.85 -1.18 -30.80
N HIS A 77 -16.56 -0.90 -31.01
CA HIS A 77 -15.66 -0.36 -29.99
C HIS A 77 -16.01 1.07 -29.63
N SER A 78 -16.36 1.90 -30.62
CA SER A 78 -16.82 3.27 -30.38
C SER A 78 -18.12 3.26 -29.58
N ILE A 79 -19.09 2.43 -29.97
CA ILE A 79 -20.39 2.33 -29.29
C ILE A 79 -20.22 1.81 -27.86
N ALA A 80 -19.41 0.77 -27.65
CA ALA A 80 -19.15 0.22 -26.32
C ALA A 80 -18.50 1.27 -25.40
N PHE A 81 -17.53 2.03 -25.91
CA PHE A 81 -16.86 3.07 -25.15
C PHE A 81 -17.79 4.24 -24.81
N LEU A 82 -18.64 4.66 -25.76
CA LEU A 82 -19.65 5.69 -25.54
C LEU A 82 -20.65 5.30 -24.44
N MET A 83 -21.17 4.07 -24.51
CA MET A 83 -22.14 3.57 -23.53
C MET A 83 -21.52 3.45 -22.13
N TRP A 84 -20.23 3.12 -22.05
CA TRP A 84 -19.51 3.13 -20.78
C TRP A 84 -19.30 4.54 -20.23
N LEU A 85 -18.92 5.51 -21.08
CA LEU A 85 -18.79 6.91 -20.67
C LEU A 85 -20.10 7.45 -20.11
N HIS A 86 -21.22 7.13 -20.76
CA HIS A 86 -22.55 7.50 -20.28
C HIS A 86 -22.83 6.92 -18.88
N ARG A 87 -22.65 5.61 -18.69
CA ARG A 87 -22.85 4.98 -17.36
C ARG A 87 -21.96 5.61 -16.29
N ARG A 88 -20.69 5.89 -16.61
CA ARG A 88 -19.74 6.51 -15.66
C ARG A 88 -20.08 7.96 -15.34
N SER A 89 -20.75 8.67 -16.24
CA SER A 89 -21.24 10.03 -15.98
C SER A 89 -22.48 10.05 -15.07
N GLU A 90 -23.25 8.95 -15.04
CA GLU A 90 -24.42 8.79 -14.16
C GLU A 90 -24.05 8.24 -12.78
N GLU A 91 -22.84 7.68 -12.61
CA GLU A 91 -22.33 7.27 -11.31
C GLU A 91 -22.16 8.50 -10.40
N ALA A 92 -22.75 8.46 -9.21
CA ALA A 92 -22.59 9.49 -8.20
C ALA A 92 -21.10 9.67 -7.87
N ALA A 93 -20.61 10.92 -7.90
CA ALA A 93 -19.23 11.23 -7.53
C ALA A 93 -18.87 10.60 -6.16
N PRO A 94 -17.62 10.16 -5.94
CA PRO A 94 -17.22 9.56 -4.65
C PRO A 94 -17.43 10.49 -3.44
N THR A 95 -17.64 11.79 -3.66
CA THR A 95 -18.04 12.77 -2.64
C THR A 95 -19.55 12.88 -2.40
N SER A 96 -20.39 12.36 -3.29
CA SER A 96 -21.85 12.32 -3.17
C SER A 96 -22.39 10.94 -2.77
N VAL A 97 -21.53 9.92 -2.63
CA VAL A 97 -21.88 8.66 -1.97
C VAL A 97 -22.06 8.94 -0.48
N SER A 98 -23.27 8.73 0.03
CA SER A 98 -23.60 8.92 1.45
C SER A 98 -22.60 8.17 2.33
N CYS A 99 -21.84 8.94 3.10
CA CYS A 99 -20.86 8.48 4.07
C CYS A 99 -21.38 7.26 4.85
N TYR A 100 -20.64 6.15 4.84
CA TYR A 100 -21.00 4.87 5.49
C TYR A 100 -21.16 4.98 7.03
N TRP A 101 -20.80 6.14 7.59
CA TRP A 101 -20.99 6.51 9.00
C TRP A 101 -22.37 7.11 9.30
N ILE A 102 -23.23 7.30 8.29
CA ILE A 102 -24.61 7.74 8.50
C ILE A 102 -25.42 6.56 9.08
N LYS A 103 -25.95 6.76 10.29
CA LYS A 103 -26.77 5.75 10.96
C LYS A 103 -28.02 5.40 10.12
N PRO A 104 -28.53 4.14 10.20
CA PRO A 104 -29.69 3.71 9.44
C PRO A 104 -30.92 4.59 9.66
N VAL A 105 -31.77 4.76 8.64
CA VAL A 105 -33.00 5.58 8.71
C VAL A 105 -33.92 5.16 9.87
N LEU A 106 -33.94 3.88 10.24
CA LEU A 106 -34.69 3.37 11.40
C LEU A 106 -34.18 3.91 12.75
N SER A 107 -32.91 4.29 12.85
CA SER A 107 -32.36 4.92 14.07
C SER A 107 -32.88 6.34 14.32
N ARG A 108 -33.55 6.94 13.32
CA ARG A 108 -34.23 8.25 13.42
C ARG A 108 -35.67 8.16 13.92
N VAL A 109 -36.25 6.97 14.02
CA VAL A 109 -37.62 6.79 14.54
C VAL A 109 -37.58 7.02 16.05
N GLY A 110 -38.07 8.17 16.51
CA GLY A 110 -38.19 8.53 17.93
C GLY A 110 -37.31 9.69 18.41
N SER A 111 -36.39 10.21 17.59
CA SER A 111 -35.58 11.39 17.96
C SER A 111 -36.11 12.64 17.25
N ASN A 112 -36.83 13.51 17.98
CA ASN A 112 -37.33 14.82 17.52
C ASN A 112 -36.22 15.87 17.36
N ILE A 113 -35.09 15.52 16.73
CA ILE A 113 -33.99 16.46 16.49
C ILE A 113 -34.07 16.90 15.02
N LYS A 114 -34.77 18.01 14.77
CA LYS A 114 -34.91 18.59 13.42
C LYS A 114 -33.60 19.17 12.88
N PHE A 115 -32.72 19.65 13.77
CA PHE A 115 -31.44 20.25 13.42
C PHE A 115 -30.40 19.88 14.47
N VAL A 116 -29.25 19.37 14.02
CA VAL A 116 -28.07 19.18 14.90
C VAL A 116 -27.31 20.50 14.88
N LYS A 117 -27.19 21.18 16.03
CA LYS A 117 -26.38 22.41 16.10
C LYS A 117 -24.91 22.01 16.10
N ALA A 118 -24.03 22.85 15.54
CA ALA A 118 -22.59 22.57 15.49
C ALA A 118 -21.98 22.34 16.89
N VAL A 119 -22.59 22.88 17.94
CA VAL A 119 -22.19 22.66 19.35
C VAL A 119 -22.48 21.24 19.86
N ASP A 120 -23.38 20.52 19.20
CA ASP A 120 -23.78 19.14 19.55
C ASP A 120 -22.94 18.09 18.80
N ILE A 121 -22.21 18.51 17.75
CA ILE A 121 -21.30 17.66 16.98
C ILE A 121 -19.94 17.67 17.68
N GLY A 122 -19.76 16.70 18.57
CA GLY A 122 -18.50 16.46 19.26
C GLY A 122 -18.38 17.29 20.55
N ARG A 123 -18.00 16.62 21.65
CA ARG A 123 -17.48 17.35 22.81
C ARG A 123 -16.32 18.21 22.30
N LYS A 124 -16.32 19.52 22.61
CA LYS A 124 -15.13 20.36 22.49
C LYS A 124 -14.04 19.75 23.37
N VAL A 125 -13.29 18.80 22.83
CA VAL A 125 -11.97 18.50 23.36
C VAL A 125 -11.20 19.79 23.16
N LYS A 126 -10.65 20.35 24.25
CA LYS A 126 -9.74 21.47 24.15
C LYS A 126 -8.61 21.01 23.23
N ILE A 127 -8.61 21.48 21.98
CA ILE A 127 -7.47 21.29 21.09
C ILE A 127 -6.34 22.07 21.77
N PRO A 128 -5.26 21.40 22.23
CA PRO A 128 -4.15 22.13 22.80
C PRO A 128 -3.63 23.08 21.72
N VAL A 129 -3.48 24.36 22.08
CA VAL A 129 -2.93 25.37 21.17
C VAL A 129 -1.50 24.93 20.84
N LEU A 130 -1.28 24.53 19.60
CA LEU A 130 0.07 24.25 19.10
C LEU A 130 0.80 25.59 19.00
N ASN A 131 1.83 25.78 19.84
CA ASN A 131 2.69 26.96 19.77
C ASN A 131 3.55 26.88 18.50
N ILE A 132 3.12 27.58 17.46
CA ILE A 132 3.76 27.64 16.13
C ILE A 132 5.19 28.24 16.21
N THR A 133 5.55 28.88 17.33
CA THR A 133 6.88 29.46 17.56
C THR A 133 7.97 28.46 17.96
N LYS A 134 7.64 27.18 18.16
CA LYS A 134 8.57 26.10 18.59
C LYS A 134 8.71 24.99 17.53
N CYS A 135 8.66 25.34 16.25
CA CYS A 135 8.69 24.36 15.16
C CYS A 135 9.97 23.50 15.08
N ASP A 136 11.05 23.86 15.75
CA ASP A 136 12.29 23.07 15.72
C ASP A 136 12.15 21.70 16.44
N ASN A 137 11.23 21.60 17.40
CA ASN A 137 11.05 20.40 18.22
C ASN A 137 9.70 19.71 18.04
N PHE A 138 8.89 20.09 17.04
CA PHE A 138 7.56 19.48 16.82
C PHE A 138 7.63 17.96 16.74
N VAL A 139 8.63 17.43 16.02
CA VAL A 139 8.86 15.99 15.92
C VAL A 139 9.19 15.43 17.30
N HIS A 140 10.13 16.02 18.04
CA HIS A 140 10.46 15.58 19.41
C HIS A 140 9.25 15.60 20.34
N ASP A 141 8.44 16.66 20.32
CA ASP A 141 7.26 16.80 21.17
C ASP A 141 6.18 15.76 20.82
N VAL A 142 6.01 15.45 19.53
CA VAL A 142 5.15 14.36 19.06
C VAL A 142 5.69 13.00 19.52
N PHE A 143 7.01 12.78 19.44
CA PHE A 143 7.65 11.55 19.92
C PHE A 143 7.43 11.35 21.44
N GLU A 144 7.60 12.40 22.25
CA GLU A 144 7.35 12.33 23.71
C GLU A 144 5.86 12.12 24.04
N MET A 145 4.95 12.72 23.27
CA MET A 145 3.52 12.44 23.40
C MET A 145 3.19 10.98 23.05
N VAL A 146 3.81 10.43 22.00
CA VAL A 146 3.60 9.04 21.60
C VAL A 146 4.22 8.05 22.61
N LYS A 147 5.32 8.40 23.28
CA LYS A 147 5.88 7.62 24.39
C LYS A 147 4.97 7.62 25.62
N SER A 148 4.39 8.77 25.97
CA SER A 148 3.56 8.93 27.17
C SER A 148 2.14 8.36 27.04
N GLN A 149 1.64 8.17 25.81
CA GLN A 149 0.31 7.63 25.57
C GLN A 149 0.35 6.23 24.95
N LYS A 150 -0.50 5.31 25.42
CA LYS A 150 -0.64 3.93 24.91
C LYS A 150 -1.33 3.85 23.53
N TYR A 151 -1.04 4.75 22.60
CA TYR A 151 -1.60 4.69 21.25
C TYR A 151 -0.71 3.86 20.34
N VAL A 152 -1.25 2.79 19.78
CA VAL A 152 -0.58 1.99 18.75
C VAL A 152 -0.83 2.66 17.39
N CYS A 153 0.12 3.46 16.93
CA CYS A 153 0.18 4.00 15.57
C CYS A 153 1.51 3.61 14.89
N PRO A 154 1.63 3.67 13.55
CA PRO A 154 2.89 3.35 12.87
C PRO A 154 4.08 4.15 13.41
N LEU A 155 3.86 5.41 13.79
CA LEU A 155 4.86 6.23 14.47
C LEU A 155 5.27 5.57 15.80
N SER A 156 4.32 5.19 16.66
CA SER A 156 4.59 4.48 17.92
C SER A 156 5.38 3.18 17.75
N VAL A 157 5.25 2.49 16.62
CA VAL A 157 6.04 1.27 16.35
C VAL A 157 7.51 1.63 16.14
N HIS A 158 7.78 2.74 15.46
CA HIS A 158 9.14 3.27 15.25
C HIS A 158 9.69 4.09 16.42
N THR A 159 8.82 4.70 17.24
CA THR A 159 9.19 5.59 18.36
C THR A 159 9.07 4.95 19.72
N SER A 160 8.37 3.82 19.86
CA SER A 160 8.35 3.06 21.11
C SER A 160 9.79 2.77 21.44
N LEU A 161 10.25 3.26 22.60
CA LEU A 161 11.53 2.91 23.19
C LEU A 161 11.69 1.42 23.00
N ILE A 162 12.56 1.05 22.06
CA ILE A 162 12.72 -0.34 21.70
C ILE A 162 13.32 -0.97 22.95
N THR A 163 12.50 -1.74 23.65
CA THR A 163 12.76 -2.17 25.02
C THR A 163 12.91 -3.68 25.04
N GLY A 164 13.76 -4.16 25.94
CA GLY A 164 14.09 -5.59 26.04
C GLY A 164 14.93 -6.07 24.85
N ALA A 165 14.77 -7.35 24.47
CA ALA A 165 15.63 -8.01 23.49
C ALA A 165 15.63 -7.40 22.08
N LYS A 166 14.68 -6.51 21.75
CA LYS A 166 14.68 -5.80 20.49
C LYS A 166 15.85 -4.81 20.37
N THR A 167 16.42 -4.31 21.48
CA THR A 167 17.62 -3.44 21.48
C THR A 167 18.81 -4.09 20.77
N LEU A 168 18.83 -5.43 20.70
CA LEU A 168 19.87 -6.17 20.02
C LEU A 168 19.71 -6.17 18.48
N SER A 169 18.65 -5.55 17.94
CA SER A 169 18.53 -5.34 16.50
C SER A 169 19.75 -4.57 15.97
N LEU A 170 20.30 -5.04 14.86
CA LEU A 170 21.47 -4.42 14.24
C LEU A 170 21.20 -2.97 13.82
N HIS A 171 19.94 -2.66 13.48
CA HIS A 171 19.53 -1.30 13.17
C HIS A 171 19.69 -0.36 14.38
N ILE A 172 19.32 -0.84 15.57
CA ILE A 172 19.35 -0.04 16.80
C ILE A 172 20.78 0.11 17.29
N ILE A 173 21.54 -1.00 17.34
CA ILE A 173 22.96 -0.97 17.70
C ILE A 173 23.70 0.01 16.78
N PHE A 174 23.36 0.02 15.48
CA PHE A 174 23.93 0.98 14.54
C PHE A 174 23.52 2.44 14.84
N MET A 175 22.25 2.70 15.14
CA MET A 175 21.78 4.04 15.51
C MET A 175 22.44 4.53 16.81
N ASP A 176 22.60 3.65 17.79
CA ASP A 176 23.27 3.95 19.07
C ASP A 176 24.77 4.23 18.85
N PHE A 177 25.43 3.45 18.00
CA PHE A 177 26.83 3.68 17.62
C PHE A 177 27.02 5.02 16.91
N VAL A 178 26.15 5.36 15.95
CA VAL A 178 26.19 6.65 15.23
C VAL A 178 25.89 7.84 16.15
N SER A 179 25.12 7.61 17.22
CA SER A 179 24.82 8.62 18.24
C SER A 179 25.94 8.74 19.28
N SER A 180 26.87 7.80 19.31
CA SER A 180 28.02 7.82 20.22
C SER A 180 29.11 8.76 19.69
N ASN A 181 30.00 9.21 20.59
CA ASN A 181 31.16 10.02 20.21
C ASN A 181 32.35 9.18 19.70
N LEU A 182 32.14 7.89 19.40
CA LEU A 182 33.18 7.01 18.88
C LEU A 182 33.50 7.37 17.42
N GLN A 183 34.72 7.06 16.99
CA GLN A 183 35.06 7.20 15.59
C GLN A 183 34.32 6.15 14.77
N HIS A 184 33.59 6.58 13.74
CA HIS A 184 32.74 5.72 12.91
C HIS A 184 33.56 4.88 11.91
N THR A 185 34.23 3.84 12.42
CA THR A 185 34.93 2.83 11.63
C THR A 185 34.26 1.45 11.79
N ALA A 186 34.53 0.55 10.84
CA ALA A 186 33.98 -0.81 10.89
C ALA A 186 34.47 -1.59 12.13
N ASP A 187 35.76 -1.46 12.47
CA ASP A 187 36.35 -2.15 13.62
C ASP A 187 35.71 -1.67 14.94
N ASN A 188 35.60 -0.35 15.13
CA ASN A 188 34.96 0.21 16.32
C ASN A 188 33.48 -0.17 16.42
N PHE A 189 32.79 -0.34 15.29
CA PHE A 189 31.41 -0.82 15.30
C PHE A 189 31.32 -2.29 15.73
N ILE A 190 32.28 -3.13 15.32
CA ILE A 190 32.34 -4.53 15.76
C ILE A 190 32.61 -4.60 17.26
N ASP A 191 33.56 -3.82 17.76
CA ASP A 191 33.87 -3.74 19.20
C ASP A 191 32.64 -3.27 20.00
N PHE A 192 31.94 -2.23 19.51
CA PHE A 192 30.69 -1.76 20.11
C PHE A 192 29.61 -2.86 20.12
N CYS A 193 29.49 -3.65 19.05
CA CYS A 193 28.57 -4.79 19.02
C CYS A 193 28.93 -5.83 20.08
N CYS A 194 30.22 -6.12 20.30
CA CYS A 194 30.68 -7.07 21.31
C CYS A 194 30.33 -6.62 22.73
N ASP A 195 30.39 -5.31 23.02
CA ASP A 195 30.00 -4.75 24.32
C ASP A 195 28.48 -4.85 24.57
N VAL A 196 27.66 -4.68 23.53
CA VAL A 196 26.20 -4.77 23.64
C VAL A 196 25.70 -6.23 23.69
N LEU A 197 26.33 -7.13 22.94
CA LEU A 197 25.95 -8.54 22.78
C LEU A 197 26.53 -9.43 23.89
N THR A 198 26.20 -9.10 25.14
CA THR A 198 26.56 -9.93 26.30
C THR A 198 25.84 -11.28 26.31
N GLU A 199 26.42 -12.28 26.98
CA GLU A 199 25.82 -13.62 27.08
C GLU A 199 24.39 -13.59 27.66
N GLU A 200 24.14 -12.73 28.65
CA GLU A 200 22.82 -12.55 29.27
C GLU A 200 21.79 -12.03 28.25
N ASN A 201 22.16 -11.00 27.49
CA ASN A 201 21.29 -10.40 26.48
C ASN A 201 20.97 -11.41 25.36
N ILE A 202 21.97 -12.18 24.93
CA ILE A 202 21.80 -13.23 23.91
C ILE A 202 20.87 -14.33 24.43
N ALA A 203 21.06 -14.80 25.67
CA ALA A 203 20.22 -15.83 26.27
C ALA A 203 18.76 -15.38 26.39
N ASN A 204 18.52 -14.14 26.80
CA ASN A 204 17.18 -13.54 26.86
C ASN A 204 16.55 -13.40 25.47
N ALA A 205 17.30 -12.94 24.47
CA ALA A 205 16.81 -12.86 23.10
C ALA A 205 16.48 -14.24 22.51
N CYS A 206 17.26 -15.27 22.86
CA CYS A 206 17.02 -16.65 22.46
C CYS A 206 15.70 -17.18 23.04
N SER A 207 15.46 -16.98 24.34
CA SER A 207 14.22 -17.44 24.98
C SER A 207 12.98 -16.76 24.41
N LEU A 208 13.06 -15.46 24.12
CA LEU A 208 11.95 -14.68 23.55
C LEU A 208 11.69 -14.98 22.07
N SER A 209 12.68 -15.51 21.34
CA SER A 209 12.55 -15.82 19.91
C SER A 209 12.45 -17.34 19.61
N HIS A 210 12.12 -18.13 20.63
CA HIS A 210 12.06 -19.60 20.56
C HIS A 210 11.10 -20.11 19.47
N SER A 211 9.96 -19.44 19.24
CA SER A 211 8.97 -19.83 18.22
C SER A 211 9.38 -19.45 16.78
N GLN A 212 10.64 -19.05 16.59
CA GLN A 212 11.26 -18.79 15.29
C GLN A 212 10.39 -17.88 14.40
N SER A 213 9.99 -18.36 13.22
CA SER A 213 9.28 -17.57 12.20
C SER A 213 7.90 -17.08 12.64
N GLU A 214 7.32 -17.64 13.69
CA GLU A 214 6.04 -17.17 14.24
C GLU A 214 6.22 -15.91 15.09
N GLU A 215 7.44 -15.65 15.59
CA GLU A 215 7.73 -14.49 16.44
C GLU A 215 8.30 -13.33 15.62
N SER A 216 7.81 -12.12 15.91
CA SER A 216 8.26 -10.89 15.24
C SER A 216 9.73 -10.56 15.54
N LEU A 217 10.15 -10.80 16.78
CA LEU A 217 11.52 -10.58 17.25
C LEU A 217 12.54 -11.41 16.46
N TRP A 218 12.18 -12.63 16.04
CA TRP A 218 13.05 -13.49 15.25
C TRP A 218 13.43 -12.88 13.90
N HIS A 219 12.47 -12.25 13.22
CA HIS A 219 12.72 -11.57 11.95
C HIS A 219 13.59 -10.33 12.14
N GLU A 220 13.30 -9.56 13.19
CA GLU A 220 14.06 -8.36 13.55
C GLU A 220 15.53 -8.67 13.85
N LEU A 221 15.80 -9.70 14.66
CA LEU A 221 17.17 -10.07 15.03
C LEU A 221 17.98 -10.65 13.86
N ARG A 222 17.31 -11.22 12.84
CA ARG A 222 17.97 -11.75 11.63
C ARG A 222 18.26 -10.67 10.59
N PHE A 223 17.59 -9.53 10.67
CA PHE A 223 17.80 -8.42 9.75
C PHE A 223 19.26 -7.96 9.79
N ALA A 224 19.86 -7.80 8.60
CA ALA A 224 21.26 -7.41 8.41
C ALA A 224 22.31 -8.37 9.02
N ARG A 225 21.93 -9.55 9.52
CA ARG A 225 22.85 -10.59 10.02
C ARG A 225 23.08 -11.69 8.99
N VAL A 226 24.32 -12.14 8.88
CA VAL A 226 24.63 -13.37 8.14
C VAL A 226 24.14 -14.55 8.97
N THR A 227 23.14 -15.27 8.46
CA THR A 227 22.55 -16.42 9.14
C THR A 227 23.22 -17.71 8.71
N ALA A 228 23.11 -18.79 9.50
CA ALA A 228 23.75 -20.07 9.20
C ALA A 228 23.41 -20.60 7.79
N SER A 229 22.15 -20.47 7.36
CA SER A 229 21.72 -20.87 6.01
C SER A 229 22.29 -20.03 4.87
N LYS A 230 22.95 -18.91 5.19
CA LYS A 230 23.59 -17.98 4.25
C LYS A 230 25.09 -17.87 4.44
N LEU A 231 25.67 -18.56 5.42
CA LEU A 231 27.09 -18.49 5.74
C LEU A 231 27.97 -19.01 4.59
N TYR A 232 27.58 -20.14 3.99
CA TYR A 232 28.29 -20.69 2.83
C TYR A 232 28.26 -19.71 1.64
N ASP A 233 27.08 -19.20 1.31
CA ASP A 233 26.90 -18.20 0.25
C ASP A 233 27.79 -16.97 0.51
N ALA A 234 27.85 -16.50 1.75
CA ALA A 234 28.70 -15.37 2.15
C ALA A 234 30.19 -15.65 2.05
N ALA A 235 30.64 -16.84 2.47
CA ALA A 235 32.06 -17.21 2.44
C ALA A 235 32.60 -17.38 1.01
N VAL A 236 31.77 -17.82 0.07
CA VAL A 236 32.17 -18.09 -1.32
C VAL A 236 31.93 -16.89 -2.24
N CYS A 237 31.16 -15.89 -1.81
CA CYS A 237 30.84 -14.72 -2.62
C CYS A 237 32.07 -13.83 -2.87
N LYS A 238 32.64 -13.92 -4.07
CA LYS A 238 33.82 -13.12 -4.49
C LYS A 238 33.48 -11.72 -5.01
N SER A 239 32.21 -11.43 -5.25
CA SER A 239 31.74 -10.15 -5.75
C SER A 239 30.93 -9.44 -4.67
N SER A 240 30.88 -8.10 -4.73
CA SER A 240 29.89 -7.29 -3.99
C SER A 240 28.50 -7.48 -4.61
N SER A 241 28.06 -8.74 -4.71
CA SER A 241 26.82 -9.13 -5.36
C SER A 241 25.65 -8.53 -4.59
N SER A 242 24.97 -7.58 -5.25
CA SER A 242 23.75 -6.96 -4.72
C SER A 242 22.69 -7.98 -4.33
N ALA A 243 22.69 -9.17 -4.95
CA ALA A 243 21.74 -10.23 -4.62
C ALA A 243 21.91 -10.79 -3.20
N LEU A 244 23.14 -11.11 -2.77
CA LEU A 244 23.39 -11.62 -1.42
C LEU A 244 23.13 -10.52 -0.38
N VAL A 245 23.59 -9.31 -0.65
CA VAL A 245 23.36 -8.15 0.21
C VAL A 245 21.86 -7.88 0.36
N ASN A 246 21.08 -7.90 -0.72
CA ASN A 246 19.63 -7.72 -0.69
C ASN A 246 18.90 -8.84 0.06
N GLN A 247 19.46 -10.05 0.11
CA GLN A 247 18.90 -11.14 0.91
C GLN A 247 19.18 -10.94 2.41
N VAL A 248 20.41 -10.55 2.77
CA VAL A 248 20.80 -10.28 4.17
C VAL A 248 20.08 -9.05 4.72
N MET A 249 19.90 -8.02 3.89
CA MET A 249 19.16 -6.80 4.23
C MET A 249 17.63 -6.97 4.17
N GLY A 250 17.12 -8.19 3.94
CA GLY A 250 15.68 -8.45 3.94
C GLY A 250 14.88 -7.77 2.80
N VAL A 251 15.55 -7.23 1.79
CA VAL A 251 14.93 -6.56 0.62
C VAL A 251 14.20 -7.56 -0.26
N THR A 252 14.67 -8.81 -0.28
CA THR A 252 14.11 -9.87 -1.12
C THR A 252 13.04 -10.65 -0.33
N LYS A 253 11.80 -10.70 -0.86
CA LYS A 253 10.76 -11.57 -0.30
C LYS A 253 11.18 -13.04 -0.46
N LEU A 254 11.30 -13.74 0.67
CA LEU A 254 11.53 -15.18 0.67
C LEU A 254 10.23 -15.89 0.25
N PHE A 255 10.22 -16.43 -0.98
CA PHE A 255 9.13 -17.28 -1.43
C PHE A 255 9.27 -18.68 -0.83
N GLN A 256 8.25 -19.15 -0.12
CA GLN A 256 8.24 -20.52 0.39
C GLN A 256 8.03 -21.51 -0.77
N THR A 257 9.09 -22.23 -1.12
CA THR A 257 9.03 -23.30 -2.12
C THR A 257 8.23 -24.51 -1.59
N ALA A 258 7.80 -25.39 -2.49
CA ALA A 258 7.11 -26.63 -2.10
C ALA A 258 7.96 -27.49 -1.15
N ALA A 259 9.28 -27.54 -1.36
CA ALA A 259 10.22 -28.23 -0.49
C ALA A 259 10.27 -27.61 0.92
N MET A 260 10.30 -26.27 1.03
CA MET A 260 10.27 -25.57 2.32
C MET A 260 8.97 -25.83 3.09
N LYS A 261 7.81 -25.76 2.41
CA LYS A 261 6.50 -26.05 3.04
C LYS A 261 6.43 -27.49 3.55
N ARG A 262 6.92 -28.44 2.75
CA ARG A 262 7.02 -29.84 3.15
C ARG A 262 7.94 -30.01 4.37
N GLY A 263 9.09 -29.34 4.40
CA GLY A 263 10.01 -29.34 5.54
C GLY A 263 9.33 -28.88 6.83
N ILE A 264 8.70 -27.69 6.81
CA ILE A 264 7.96 -27.14 7.97
C ILE A 264 6.87 -28.10 8.46
N THR A 265 6.17 -28.77 7.53
CA THR A 265 5.11 -29.72 7.89
C THR A 265 5.66 -30.97 8.56
N LEU A 266 6.77 -31.52 8.04
CA LEU A 266 7.39 -32.73 8.55
C LEU A 266 8.18 -32.49 9.84
N GLU A 267 8.72 -31.29 10.04
CA GLU A 267 9.47 -30.92 11.25
C GLU A 267 8.62 -31.13 12.51
N LYS A 268 7.32 -30.76 12.47
CA LYS A 268 6.36 -31.00 13.56
C LYS A 268 6.14 -32.48 13.88
N ALA A 269 6.45 -33.39 12.95
CA ALA A 269 6.30 -34.82 13.12
C ALA A 269 7.61 -35.52 13.52
N ILE A 270 8.74 -34.84 13.42
CA ILE A 270 10.09 -35.39 13.67
C ILE A 270 10.68 -34.84 14.96
N VAL A 271 10.40 -33.59 15.30
CA VAL A 271 10.85 -32.96 16.55
C VAL A 271 9.84 -33.30 17.65
N HIS A 272 10.21 -34.27 18.49
CA HIS A 272 9.52 -34.63 19.74
C HIS A 272 9.99 -33.75 20.90
#